data_AF-A0AAN8YM76-F1
#
_entry.id   AF-A0AAN8YM76-F1
#
_cell.length_a   1.000
_cell.length_b   1.000
_cell.length_c   1.000
_cell.angle_alpha   90.00
_cell.angle_beta   90.00
_cell.angle_gamma   90.00
#
_symmetry.space_group_name_H-M   'P 1'
#
loop_
_entity.id
_entity.type
_entity.pdbx_description
1 polymer ?
#
loop_
_entity_poly.entity_id
_entity_poly.type
_entity_poly.pdbx_seq_one_letter_code
_entity_poly.pdbx_strand_id
1 'polypeptide(L)'
;MTSFNNNVSDKEAQHSCFQEWMELQQQDLLELLHNSDSSSSSSSSTSNTSASSDFNLKQLIEKSIKHFQEYIDTRRHLARSDVTAYLAPTWCTTLESSMLWISGCRPSSYIRLLYAMSGKEFESHISNYLQGNRSGHLSGLQLNSVDELQRKTIRQEDQLSNKLASLPACRRR
;
A
#
# COMPACT_ATOMS: atom_id res chain seq x y z
N MET A 1 -7.89 18.16 27.92
CA MET A 1 -6.43 18.37 27.72
C MET A 1 -5.65 17.04 27.70
N THR A 2 -6.23 15.94 27.18
CA THR A 2 -5.64 14.59 27.20
C THR A 2 -5.26 14.04 25.81
N SER A 3 -5.51 14.80 24.73
CA SER A 3 -5.34 14.30 23.36
C SER A 3 -3.88 14.31 22.85
N PHE A 4 -2.94 14.95 23.55
CA PHE A 4 -1.56 15.08 23.08
C PHE A 4 -0.67 13.86 23.39
N ASN A 5 -0.91 13.16 24.50
CA ASN A 5 -0.10 11.98 24.86
C ASN A 5 -0.38 10.75 23.97
N ASN A 6 -1.62 10.60 23.50
CA ASN A 6 -1.98 9.47 22.63
C ASN A 6 -1.32 9.57 21.24
N ASN A 7 -1.18 10.78 20.70
CA ASN A 7 -0.59 11.00 19.37
C ASN A 7 0.91 10.69 19.30
N VAL A 8 1.65 10.81 20.40
CA VAL A 8 3.08 10.46 20.45
C VAL A 8 3.24 8.94 20.48
N SER A 9 2.46 8.27 21.33
CA SER A 9 2.44 6.80 21.42
C SER A 9 1.99 6.14 20.11
N ASP A 10 1.01 6.72 19.41
CA ASP A 10 0.53 6.18 18.13
C ASP A 10 1.58 6.29 17.02
N LYS A 11 2.34 7.39 16.98
CA LYS A 11 3.44 7.56 16.01
C LYS A 11 4.61 6.63 16.28
N GLU A 12 4.96 6.44 17.54
CA GLU A 12 5.98 5.46 17.95
C GLU A 12 5.58 4.04 17.58
N ALA A 13 4.31 3.66 17.82
CA ALA A 13 3.77 2.36 17.43
C ALA A 13 3.82 2.15 15.90
N GLN A 14 3.48 3.17 15.12
CA GLN A 14 3.58 3.12 13.66
C GLN A 14 5.02 2.99 13.17
N HIS A 15 5.96 3.72 13.79
CA HIS A 15 7.38 3.64 13.44
C HIS A 15 7.95 2.25 13.77
N SER A 16 7.67 1.72 14.96
CA SER A 16 8.10 0.38 15.38
C SER A 16 7.53 -0.70 14.44
N CYS A 17 6.24 -0.62 14.11
CA CYS A 17 5.60 -1.55 13.18
C CYS A 17 6.25 -1.53 11.79
N PHE A 18 6.61 -0.34 11.29
CA PHE A 18 7.32 -0.23 10.01
C PHE A 18 8.73 -0.84 10.06
N GLN A 19 9.48 -0.60 11.15
CA GLN A 19 10.82 -1.17 11.31
C GLN A 19 10.79 -2.70 11.36
N GLU A 20 9.88 -3.27 12.15
CA GLU A 20 9.69 -4.72 12.24
C GLU A 20 9.33 -5.33 10.87
N TRP A 21 8.42 -4.69 10.14
CA TRP A 21 8.08 -5.14 8.79
C TRP A 21 9.27 -5.05 7.82
N MET A 22 10.08 -3.99 7.88
CA MET A 22 11.27 -3.87 7.03
C MET A 22 12.29 -4.97 7.31
N GLU A 23 12.48 -5.34 8.57
CA GLU A 23 13.35 -6.46 8.96
C GLU A 23 12.82 -7.79 8.42
N LEU A 24 11.51 -8.03 8.54
CA LEU A 24 10.85 -9.22 7.97
C LEU A 24 11.00 -9.29 6.45
N GLN A 25 10.81 -8.15 5.75
CA GLN A 25 11.00 -8.09 4.30
C GLN A 25 12.43 -8.38 3.88
N GLN A 26 13.41 -7.86 4.63
CA GLN A 26 14.81 -8.16 4.37
C GLN A 26 15.11 -9.64 4.56
N GLN A 27 14.60 -10.25 5.63
CA GLN A 27 14.78 -11.67 5.92
C GLN A 27 14.14 -12.55 4.85
N ASP A 28 12.89 -12.26 4.47
CA ASP A 28 12.18 -12.99 3.42
C ASP A 28 12.90 -12.89 2.06
N LEU A 29 13.43 -11.71 1.72
CA LEU A 29 14.21 -11.50 0.50
C LEU A 29 15.49 -12.35 0.50
N LEU A 30 16.23 -12.37 1.61
CA LEU A 30 17.45 -13.17 1.73
C LEU A 30 17.15 -14.67 1.58
N GLU A 31 16.07 -15.15 2.19
CA GLU A 31 15.62 -16.54 2.03
C GLU A 31 15.24 -16.86 0.58
N LEU A 32 14.56 -15.94 -0.12
CA LEU A 32 14.17 -16.14 -1.52
C LEU A 32 15.40 -16.22 -2.43
N LEU A 33 16.38 -15.34 -2.23
CA LEU A 33 17.64 -15.36 -2.98
C LEU A 33 18.43 -16.65 -2.74
N HIS A 34 18.57 -17.07 -1.49
CA HIS A 34 19.31 -18.30 -1.15
C HIS A 34 18.72 -19.55 -1.79
N ASN A 35 17.38 -19.66 -1.81
CA ASN A 35 16.70 -20.77 -2.47
C ASN A 35 16.88 -20.72 -4.00
N SER A 36 16.82 -19.52 -4.60
CA SER A 36 17.06 -19.33 -6.04
C SER A 36 18.47 -19.77 -6.46
N ASP A 37 19.50 -19.35 -5.72
CA ASP A 37 20.90 -19.69 -6.00
C ASP A 37 21.15 -21.21 -5.87
N SER A 38 20.55 -21.83 -4.86
CA SER A 38 20.64 -23.28 -4.61
C SER A 38 19.95 -24.12 -5.69
N SER A 39 18.80 -23.66 -6.21
CA SER A 39 18.08 -24.32 -7.31
C SER A 39 18.84 -24.22 -8.63
N SER A 40 19.51 -23.09 -8.91
CA SER A 40 20.29 -22.90 -10.15
C SER A 40 21.54 -23.79 -10.23
N SER A 41 22.09 -24.18 -9.08
CA SER A 41 23.33 -24.96 -8.97
C SER A 41 23.11 -26.49 -9.07
N SER A 42 21.86 -26.97 -8.96
CA SER A 42 21.54 -28.40 -8.83
C SER A 42 21.01 -29.06 -10.12
N SER A 43 21.24 -28.46 -11.29
CA SER A 43 20.74 -28.91 -12.60
C SER A 43 21.26 -30.27 -13.10
N SER A 44 21.96 -31.05 -12.27
CA SER A 44 22.66 -32.27 -12.70
C SER A 44 22.13 -33.59 -12.14
N SER A 45 21.31 -33.64 -11.08
CA SER A 45 20.95 -34.94 -10.48
C SER A 45 19.60 -34.97 -9.72
N THR A 46 18.74 -35.90 -10.14
CA THR A 46 17.61 -36.51 -9.38
C THR A 46 16.26 -35.76 -9.39
N SER A 47 15.25 -36.40 -9.98
CA SER A 47 13.87 -35.91 -10.15
C SER A 47 13.10 -35.64 -8.85
N ASN A 48 13.45 -36.30 -7.73
CA ASN A 48 12.72 -36.17 -6.47
C ASN A 48 13.07 -34.88 -5.69
N THR A 49 14.24 -34.29 -5.91
CA THR A 49 14.72 -33.08 -5.22
C THR A 49 14.11 -31.79 -5.78
N SER A 50 13.82 -31.77 -7.09
CA SER A 50 13.22 -30.61 -7.77
C SER A 50 11.81 -30.26 -7.26
N ALA A 51 10.95 -31.26 -7.10
CA ALA A 51 9.59 -31.07 -6.59
C ALA A 51 9.55 -30.56 -5.13
N SER A 52 10.52 -30.99 -4.31
CA SER A 52 10.69 -30.50 -2.94
C SER A 52 11.18 -29.04 -2.92
N SER A 53 12.14 -28.69 -3.78
CA SER A 53 12.63 -27.31 -3.92
C SER A 53 11.52 -26.35 -4.33
N ASP A 54 10.69 -26.72 -5.31
CA ASP A 54 9.57 -25.91 -5.77
C ASP A 54 8.48 -25.75 -4.69
N PHE A 55 8.24 -26.79 -3.89
CA PHE A 55 7.32 -26.72 -2.76
C PHE A 55 7.82 -25.73 -1.69
N ASN A 56 9.10 -25.79 -1.33
CA ASN A 56 9.72 -24.85 -0.38
C ASN A 56 9.65 -23.40 -0.89
N LEU A 57 9.92 -23.17 -2.18
CA LEU A 57 9.82 -21.84 -2.79
C LEU A 57 8.39 -21.28 -2.73
N LYS A 58 7.39 -22.11 -3.05
CA LYS A 58 5.97 -21.70 -2.94
C LYS A 58 5.59 -21.33 -1.51
N GLN A 59 6.02 -22.12 -0.53
CA GLN A 59 5.77 -21.86 0.87
C GLN A 59 6.42 -20.54 1.32
N LEU A 60 7.60 -20.23 0.81
CA LEU A 60 8.31 -18.98 1.12
C LEU A 60 7.62 -17.75 0.50
N ILE A 61 7.11 -17.88 -0.72
CA ILE A 61 6.28 -16.83 -1.36
C ILE A 61 4.97 -16.62 -0.57
N GLU A 62 4.32 -17.70 -0.14
CA GLU A 62 3.11 -17.60 0.68
C GLU A 62 3.39 -16.93 2.03
N LYS A 63 4.52 -17.26 2.67
CA LYS A 63 4.98 -16.60 3.89
C LYS A 63 5.17 -15.09 3.69
N SER A 64 5.87 -14.68 2.62
CA SER A 64 6.12 -13.25 2.38
C SER A 64 4.82 -12.49 2.12
N ILE A 65 3.92 -13.05 1.29
CA ILE A 65 2.58 -12.48 1.05
C ILE A 65 1.81 -12.34 2.37
N LYS A 66 1.87 -13.33 3.25
CA LYS A 66 1.22 -13.27 4.56
C LYS A 66 1.78 -12.14 5.43
N HIS A 67 3.11 -11.99 5.53
CA HIS A 67 3.71 -10.87 6.25
C HIS A 67 3.29 -9.51 5.69
N PHE A 68 3.17 -9.38 4.36
CA PHE A 68 2.62 -8.17 3.75
C PHE A 68 1.18 -7.90 4.18
N GLN A 69 0.31 -8.93 4.19
CA GLN A 69 -1.08 -8.78 4.62
C GLN A 69 -1.17 -8.35 6.09
N GLU A 70 -0.42 -9.00 6.97
CA GLU A 70 -0.37 -8.67 8.40
C GLU A 70 0.11 -7.24 8.65
N TYR A 71 1.13 -6.78 7.92
CA TYR A 71 1.59 -5.39 7.99
C TYR A 71 0.50 -4.41 7.53
N ILE A 72 -0.17 -4.68 6.41
CA ILE A 72 -1.25 -3.81 5.91
C ILE A 72 -2.42 -3.76 6.89
N ASP A 73 -2.79 -4.88 7.50
CA ASP A 73 -3.87 -4.93 8.50
C ASP A 73 -3.50 -4.17 9.78
N THR A 74 -2.27 -4.33 10.27
CA THR A 74 -1.76 -3.59 11.42
C THR A 74 -1.73 -2.09 11.14
N ARG A 75 -1.20 -1.70 9.97
CA ARG A 75 -1.17 -0.30 9.52
C ARG A 75 -2.59 0.26 9.36
N ARG A 76 -3.55 -0.54 8.88
CA ARG A 76 -4.96 -0.15 8.78
C ARG A 76 -5.59 0.07 10.15
N HIS A 77 -5.23 -0.75 11.14
CA HIS A 77 -5.70 -0.57 12.50
C HIS A 77 -5.18 0.75 13.09
N LEU A 78 -3.89 1.03 12.95
CA LEU A 78 -3.25 2.27 13.41
C LEU A 78 -3.76 3.51 12.65
N ALA A 79 -4.12 3.37 11.38
CA ALA A 79 -4.69 4.47 10.58
C ALA A 79 -6.08 4.92 11.05
N ARG A 80 -6.78 4.12 11.87
CA ARG A 80 -8.07 4.54 12.45
C ARG A 80 -7.91 5.63 13.51
N SER A 81 -6.76 5.69 14.20
CA SER A 81 -6.46 6.75 15.17
C SER A 81 -5.79 7.96 14.52
N ASP A 82 -4.86 7.73 13.57
CA ASP A 82 -4.21 8.79 12.80
C ASP A 82 -4.18 8.49 11.29
N VAL A 83 -5.05 9.20 10.54
CA VAL A 83 -5.15 9.08 9.08
C VAL A 83 -3.90 9.63 8.37
N THR A 84 -3.13 10.52 9.01
CA THR A 84 -1.96 11.14 8.37
C THR A 84 -0.85 10.13 8.09
N ALA A 85 -0.72 9.08 8.91
CA ALA A 85 0.21 7.97 8.72
C ALA A 85 -0.10 7.08 7.50
N TYR A 86 -1.31 7.17 6.94
CA TYR A 86 -1.65 6.50 5.71
C TYR A 86 -1.23 7.31 4.47
N LEU A 87 -1.30 8.64 4.58
CA LEU A 87 -1.04 9.57 3.48
C LEU A 87 0.44 9.98 3.39
N ALA A 88 1.12 10.02 4.52
CA ALA A 88 2.55 10.22 4.60
C ALA A 88 3.17 9.03 5.34
N PRO A 89 4.22 8.42 4.79
CA PRO A 89 4.96 7.39 5.50
C PRO A 89 5.51 7.90 6.85
N THR A 90 5.71 6.99 7.79
CA THR A 90 6.23 7.29 9.13
C THR A 90 7.64 7.89 9.13
N TRP A 91 8.38 7.74 8.04
CA TRP A 91 9.70 8.32 7.82
C TRP A 91 9.66 9.75 7.24
N CYS A 92 8.49 10.26 6.85
CA CYS A 92 8.34 11.65 6.45
C CYS A 92 8.23 12.56 7.67
N THR A 93 9.01 13.64 7.65
CA THR A 93 8.88 14.73 8.62
C THR A 93 7.51 15.42 8.47
N THR A 94 7.04 16.08 9.53
CA THR A 94 5.79 16.88 9.47
C THR A 94 5.82 17.90 8.33
N LEU A 95 6.99 18.45 8.00
CA LEU A 95 7.16 19.36 6.87
C LEU A 95 6.93 18.65 5.54
N GLU A 96 7.59 17.52 5.29
CA GLU A 96 7.42 16.73 4.06
C GLU A 96 5.98 16.24 3.90
N SER A 97 5.34 15.80 4.99
CA SER A 97 3.93 15.42 5.01
C SER A 97 3.02 16.60 4.67
N SER A 98 3.33 17.80 5.16
CA SER A 98 2.59 19.02 4.81
C SER A 98 2.84 19.47 3.36
N MET A 99 4.07 19.31 2.87
CA MET A 99 4.44 19.61 1.49
C MET A 99 3.75 18.65 0.52
N LEU A 100 3.65 17.35 0.83
CA LEU A 100 2.86 16.37 0.07
C LEU A 100 1.41 16.84 -0.11
N TRP A 101 0.80 17.37 0.95
CA TRP A 101 -0.56 17.90 0.88
C TRP A 101 -0.65 19.17 0.00
N ILE A 102 0.29 20.11 0.18
CA ILE A 102 0.31 21.41 -0.55
C ILE A 102 0.69 21.22 -2.03
N SER A 103 1.58 20.29 -2.35
CA SER A 103 2.04 20.01 -3.71
C SER A 103 0.98 19.29 -4.57
N GLY A 104 -0.14 18.89 -3.97
CA GLY A 104 -1.26 18.28 -4.69
C GLY A 104 -1.25 16.75 -4.69
N CYS A 105 -0.42 16.09 -3.86
CA CYS A 105 -0.49 14.64 -3.62
C CYS A 105 -1.69 14.29 -2.72
N ARG A 106 -2.89 14.70 -3.15
CA ARG A 106 -4.14 14.44 -2.46
C ARG A 106 -4.60 12.98 -2.67
N PRO A 107 -5.24 12.34 -1.68
CA PRO A 107 -5.75 10.98 -1.82
C PRO A 107 -6.63 10.75 -3.08
N SER A 108 -7.37 11.76 -3.55
CA SER A 108 -8.16 11.73 -4.78
C SER A 108 -7.35 11.54 -6.06
N SER A 109 -6.06 11.93 -6.06
CA SER A 109 -5.15 11.69 -7.18
C SER A 109 -4.84 10.19 -7.35
N TYR A 110 -4.75 9.43 -6.26
CA TYR A 110 -4.56 7.97 -6.31
C TYR A 110 -5.80 7.26 -6.86
N ILE A 111 -6.99 7.74 -6.51
CA ILE A 111 -8.24 7.19 -7.06
C ILE A 111 -8.33 7.48 -8.57
N ARG A 112 -7.92 8.67 -9.03
CA ARG A 112 -7.82 8.98 -10.47
C ARG A 112 -6.81 8.09 -11.18
N LEU A 113 -5.68 7.79 -10.55
CA LEU A 113 -4.72 6.82 -11.08
C LEU A 113 -5.34 5.43 -11.21
N LEU A 114 -6.11 4.98 -10.22
CA LEU A 114 -6.84 3.70 -10.29
C LEU A 114 -7.80 3.65 -11.49
N TYR A 115 -8.55 4.72 -11.75
CA TYR A 115 -9.39 4.81 -12.96
C TYR A 115 -8.57 4.77 -14.25
N ALA A 116 -7.47 5.51 -14.31
CA ALA A 116 -6.59 5.52 -15.48
C ALA A 116 -6.00 4.13 -15.75
N MET A 117 -5.52 3.45 -14.72
CA MET A 117 -5.02 2.08 -14.82
C MET A 117 -6.13 1.11 -15.23
N SER A 118 -7.31 1.21 -14.61
CA SER A 118 -8.47 0.36 -14.95
C SER A 118 -8.93 0.58 -16.40
N GLY A 119 -8.81 1.79 -16.93
CA GLY A 119 -9.09 2.11 -18.32
C GLY A 119 -8.02 1.61 -19.29
N LYS A 120 -6.74 1.75 -18.95
CA LYS A 120 -5.61 1.30 -19.79
C LYS A 120 -5.51 -0.22 -19.90
N GLU A 121 -5.68 -0.93 -18.78
CA GLU A 121 -5.69 -2.40 -18.75
C GLU A 121 -6.94 -2.97 -19.42
N PHE A 122 -8.06 -2.23 -19.39
CA PHE A 122 -9.24 -2.58 -20.19
C PHE A 122 -8.92 -2.50 -21.69
N GLU A 123 -8.30 -1.42 -22.16
CA GLU A 123 -7.98 -1.24 -23.58
C GLU A 123 -7.03 -2.30 -24.14
N SER A 124 -5.99 -2.67 -23.38
CA SER A 124 -5.02 -3.71 -23.78
C SER A 124 -5.61 -5.13 -23.78
N HIS A 125 -6.63 -5.40 -22.98
CA HIS A 125 -7.25 -6.72 -22.85
C HIS A 125 -8.66 -6.84 -23.43
N ILE A 126 -9.15 -5.85 -24.19
CA ILE A 126 -10.44 -5.89 -24.90
C ILE A 126 -10.62 -7.19 -25.71
N SER A 127 -9.57 -7.64 -26.42
CA SER A 127 -9.59 -8.88 -27.20
C SER A 127 -9.77 -10.12 -26.32
N ASN A 128 -9.10 -10.17 -25.17
CA ASN A 128 -9.20 -11.27 -24.18
C ASN A 128 -10.58 -11.29 -23.50
N TYR A 129 -11.19 -10.13 -23.30
CA TYR A 129 -12.53 -10.01 -22.72
C TYR A 129 -13.61 -10.53 -23.67
N LEU A 130 -13.50 -10.23 -24.98
CA LEU A 130 -14.38 -10.80 -26.02
C LEU A 130 -14.25 -12.33 -26.13
N GLN A 131 -13.11 -12.88 -25.72
CA GLN A 131 -12.84 -14.32 -25.63
C GLN A 131 -13.26 -14.96 -24.30
N GLY A 132 -13.88 -14.20 -23.39
CA GLY A 132 -14.43 -14.71 -22.13
C GLY A 132 -13.41 -14.83 -20.99
N ASN A 133 -12.17 -14.37 -21.16
CA ASN A 133 -11.15 -14.44 -20.12
C ASN A 133 -11.22 -13.19 -19.23
N ARG A 134 -11.79 -13.33 -18.03
CA ARG A 134 -11.97 -12.23 -17.07
C ARG A 134 -10.68 -11.98 -16.29
N SER A 135 -9.71 -11.28 -16.89
CA SER A 135 -8.50 -10.86 -16.20
C SER A 135 -8.69 -9.51 -15.50
N GLY A 136 -8.40 -9.44 -14.20
CA GLY A 136 -7.94 -8.26 -13.47
C GLY A 136 -8.80 -6.99 -13.41
N HIS A 137 -10.01 -6.95 -13.97
CA HIS A 137 -10.80 -5.72 -14.04
C HIS A 137 -11.68 -5.51 -12.80
N LEU A 138 -11.77 -4.26 -12.33
CA LEU A 138 -12.75 -3.87 -11.33
C LEU A 138 -14.16 -4.03 -11.92
N SER A 139 -14.99 -4.90 -11.33
CA SER A 139 -16.39 -5.04 -11.72
C SER A 139 -17.13 -3.71 -11.67
N GLY A 140 -18.17 -3.53 -12.48
CA GLY A 140 -19.01 -2.31 -12.45
C GLY A 140 -19.54 -1.97 -11.05
N LEU A 141 -19.78 -2.99 -10.21
CA LEU A 141 -20.14 -2.80 -8.80
C LEU A 141 -18.98 -2.24 -7.96
N GLN A 142 -17.75 -2.70 -8.21
CA GLN A 142 -16.55 -2.19 -7.54
C GLN A 142 -16.26 -0.75 -7.97
N LEU A 143 -16.46 -0.41 -9.25
CA LEU A 143 -16.34 0.96 -9.75
C LEU A 143 -17.34 1.90 -9.08
N ASN A 144 -18.59 1.48 -8.86
CA ASN A 144 -19.57 2.28 -8.13
C ASN A 144 -19.15 2.54 -6.68
N SER A 145 -18.60 1.53 -5.99
CA SER A 145 -18.04 1.72 -4.64
C SER A 145 -16.84 2.66 -4.65
N VAL A 146 -16.00 2.61 -5.69
CA VAL A 146 -14.86 3.53 -5.87
C VAL A 146 -15.34 4.96 -6.15
N ASP A 147 -16.40 5.17 -6.94
CA ASP A 147 -16.97 6.50 -7.18
C ASP A 147 -17.53 7.12 -5.89
N GLU A 148 -18.26 6.32 -5.11
CA GLU A 148 -18.76 6.77 -3.82
C GLU A 148 -17.60 7.15 -2.88
N LEU A 149 -16.55 6.34 -2.84
CA LEU A 149 -15.35 6.62 -2.07
C LEU A 149 -14.68 7.91 -2.55
N GLN A 150 -14.51 8.10 -3.86
CA GLN A 150 -13.92 9.31 -4.44
C GLN A 150 -14.67 10.57 -4.00
N ARG A 151 -16.01 10.53 -4.06
CA ARG A 151 -16.84 11.66 -3.67
C ARG A 151 -16.71 11.99 -2.19
N LYS A 152 -16.62 10.97 -1.33
CA LYS A 152 -16.37 11.16 0.11
C LYS A 152 -14.98 11.75 0.35
N THR A 153 -13.96 11.21 -0.34
CA THR A 153 -12.57 11.66 -0.24
C THR A 153 -12.41 13.13 -0.63
N ILE A 154 -12.95 13.55 -1.78
CA ILE A 154 -12.89 14.95 -2.24
C ILE A 154 -13.51 15.89 -1.20
N ARG A 155 -14.68 15.54 -0.65
CA ARG A 155 -15.33 16.34 0.40
C ARG A 155 -14.46 16.50 1.65
N GLN A 156 -13.78 15.43 2.08
CA GLN A 156 -12.89 15.48 3.25
C GLN A 156 -11.62 16.29 2.95
N GLU A 157 -11.05 16.16 1.76
CA GLU A 157 -9.91 16.97 1.31
C GLU A 157 -10.24 18.46 1.32
N ASP A 158 -11.39 18.85 0.76
CA ASP A 158 -11.81 20.25 0.74
C ASP A 158 -12.05 20.80 2.15
N GLN A 159 -12.64 20.01 3.05
CA GLN A 159 -12.78 20.39 4.45
C GLN A 159 -11.44 20.62 5.14
N LEU A 160 -10.46 19.74 4.89
CA LEU A 160 -9.10 19.88 5.43
C LEU A 160 -8.39 21.10 4.85
N SER A 161 -8.46 21.30 3.52
CA SER A 161 -7.90 22.48 2.85
C SER A 161 -8.53 23.78 3.34
N ASN A 162 -9.83 23.82 3.57
CA ASN A 162 -10.53 24.99 4.12
C ASN A 162 -10.09 25.28 5.57
N LYS A 163 -9.94 24.24 6.40
CA LYS A 163 -9.40 24.38 7.76
C LYS A 163 -7.98 24.94 7.73
N LEU A 164 -7.10 24.38 6.88
CA LEU A 164 -5.72 24.85 6.70
C LEU A 164 -5.67 26.31 6.23
N ALA A 165 -6.52 26.71 5.29
CA ALA A 165 -6.60 28.09 4.81
C ALA A 165 -7.14 29.07 5.87
N SER A 166 -7.99 28.60 6.79
CA SER A 166 -8.52 29.42 7.89
C SER A 166 -7.51 29.66 9.01
N LEU A 167 -6.39 28.92 9.06
CA LEU A 167 -5.35 29.12 10.05
C LEU A 167 -4.58 30.42 9.77
N PRO A 168 -4.28 31.23 10.81
CA PRO A 168 -3.66 32.55 10.65
C PRO A 168 -2.26 32.52 10.02
N ALA A 169 -1.63 31.35 9.87
CA ALA A 169 -0.36 31.17 9.17
C ALA A 169 -0.42 31.50 7.66
N CYS A 170 -1.60 31.40 7.02
CA CYS A 170 -1.79 31.80 5.61
C CYS A 170 -2.34 33.23 5.45
N ARG A 171 -2.67 33.95 6.53
CA ARG A 171 -3.34 35.27 6.46
C ARG A 171 -2.41 36.48 6.52
N ARG A 172 -1.09 36.26 6.39
CA ARG A 172 -0.09 37.32 6.20
C ARG A 172 0.78 37.01 4.99
N ARG A 173 0.26 37.30 3.81
CA ARG A 173 1.01 37.93 2.73
C ARG A 173 0.12 38.98 2.08
#